data_AF-A0A3P8WWZ1-F1
#
_entry.id   AF-A0A3P8WWZ1-F1
#
_cell.length_a   1.000
_cell.length_b   1.000
_cell.length_c   1.000
_cell.angle_alpha   90.00
_cell.angle_beta   90.00
_cell.angle_gamma   90.00
#
_symmetry.space_group_name_H-M   'P 1'
#
loop_
_entity.id
_entity.type
_entity.pdbx_description
1 polymer ?
#
loop_
_entity_poly.entity_id
_entity_poly.type
_entity_poly.pdbx_seq_one_letter_code
_entity_poly.pdbx_strand_id
1 'polypeptide(L)'
;FFRLLLPADFTVFSYSRNGTLITTRPPNHCQYRGFVQGEEGSSVAMDICSGLRGVLHLSDDSFGIEPLDSDLERHLVYRLRDVKSQPRGCGTPHDTGAAAERRRSPTVSTGGYMKRAILHQAHYVELLLVVDNNKFNAMKRNETAVREKMVQLANLVDSIYVQLNIRVVLVGLEIWS
;
A
#
# COMPACT_ATOMS: atom_id res chain seq x y z
N PHE A 1 -0.62 16.28 -12.49
CA PHE A 1 -1.15 16.88 -11.24
C PHE A 1 -0.84 15.95 -10.08
N PHE A 2 -0.15 16.44 -9.04
CA PHE A 2 0.18 15.67 -7.84
C PHE A 2 -0.72 16.09 -6.67
N ARG A 3 -1.14 15.13 -5.85
CA ARG A 3 -1.84 15.35 -4.58
C ARG A 3 -1.02 14.75 -3.45
N LEU A 4 -1.04 15.41 -2.30
CA LEU A 4 -0.46 14.89 -1.07
C LEU A 4 -1.17 13.59 -0.67
N LEU A 5 -0.41 12.59 -0.23
CA LEU A 5 -1.00 11.31 0.16
C LEU A 5 -1.50 11.30 1.61
N LEU A 6 -0.79 11.99 2.51
CA LEU A 6 -1.18 12.08 3.91
C LEU A 6 -2.19 13.21 4.13
N PRO A 7 -3.27 12.96 4.89
CA PRO A 7 -4.18 14.02 5.28
C PRO A 7 -3.52 14.95 6.31
N ALA A 8 -3.98 16.20 6.40
CA ALA A 8 -3.38 17.22 7.27
C ALA A 8 -3.47 16.88 8.77
N ASP A 9 -4.40 16.02 9.15
CA ASP A 9 -4.64 15.51 10.49
C ASP A 9 -3.97 14.15 10.77
N PHE A 10 -3.12 13.65 9.85
CA PHE A 10 -2.33 12.45 10.07
C PHE A 10 -1.56 12.54 11.40
N THR A 11 -1.84 11.59 12.29
CA THR A 11 -1.33 11.62 13.67
C THR A 11 -0.54 10.36 13.98
N VAL A 12 0.63 10.54 14.58
CA VAL A 12 1.49 9.46 15.08
C VAL A 12 1.40 9.40 16.61
N PHE A 13 1.15 8.20 17.12
CA PHE A 13 1.10 7.88 18.54
C PHE A 13 2.33 7.03 18.89
N SER A 14 3.14 7.46 19.85
CA SER A 14 4.24 6.68 20.42
C SER A 14 4.26 6.79 21.94
N TYR A 15 5.16 6.07 22.61
CA TYR A 15 5.21 5.98 24.07
C TYR A 15 6.60 6.36 24.60
N SER A 16 6.63 7.25 25.60
CA SER A 16 7.85 7.58 26.33
C SER A 16 8.36 6.38 27.13
N ARG A 17 9.61 6.43 27.63
CA ARG A 17 10.15 5.38 28.53
C ARG A 17 9.31 5.15 29.79
N ASN A 18 8.50 6.13 30.19
CA ASN A 18 7.63 6.04 31.36
C ASN A 18 6.21 5.58 30.99
N GLY A 19 5.98 5.14 29.75
CA GLY A 19 4.67 4.70 29.25
C GLY A 19 3.71 5.85 28.92
N THR A 20 4.18 7.10 28.91
CA THR A 20 3.35 8.26 28.57
C THR A 20 3.12 8.32 27.07
N LEU A 21 1.86 8.43 26.65
CA LEU A 21 1.49 8.63 25.25
C LEU A 21 2.03 9.98 24.74
N ILE A 22 2.76 9.91 23.63
CA ILE A 22 3.28 11.04 22.86
C ILE A 22 2.51 11.09 21.55
N THR A 23 1.90 12.23 21.26
CA THR A 23 1.13 12.47 20.03
C THR A 23 1.86 13.49 19.18
N THR A 24 2.15 13.15 17.93
CA THR A 24 2.83 14.05 16.98
C THR A 24 2.12 14.12 15.64
N ARG A 25 2.17 15.30 15.00
CA ARG A 25 1.69 15.54 13.64
C ARG A 25 2.87 15.95 12.77
N PRO A 26 3.38 15.05 11.91
CA PRO A 26 4.55 15.35 11.08
C PRO A 26 4.22 16.45 10.06
N PRO A 27 5.05 17.49 9.92
CA PRO A 27 4.81 18.56 8.95
C PRO A 27 5.23 18.19 7.52
N ASN A 28 6.03 17.13 7.36
CA ASN A 28 6.70 16.84 6.09
C ASN A 28 5.74 16.23 5.07
N HIS A 29 5.71 16.86 3.89
CA HIS A 29 4.84 16.55 2.78
C HIS A 29 5.66 16.07 1.57
N CYS A 30 6.38 14.97 1.73
CA CYS A 30 7.27 14.40 0.70
C CYS A 30 6.70 13.14 0.02
N GLN A 31 5.41 12.86 0.23
CA GLN A 31 4.69 11.77 -0.43
C GLN A 31 3.63 12.31 -1.38
N TYR A 32 3.72 11.87 -2.63
CA TYR A 32 2.91 12.36 -3.72
C TYR A 32 2.20 11.23 -4.43
N ARG A 33 0.97 11.49 -4.80
CA ARG A 33 0.20 10.65 -5.71
C ARG A 33 -0.17 11.43 -6.96
N GLY A 34 -0.21 10.78 -8.10
CA GLY A 34 -0.59 11.43 -9.36
C GLY A 34 -0.88 10.46 -10.48
N PHE A 35 -0.80 10.99 -11.69
CA PHE A 35 -1.03 10.33 -12.96
C PHE A 35 0.13 10.69 -13.88
N VAL A 36 0.51 9.77 -14.77
CA VAL A 36 1.51 10.04 -15.80
C VAL A 36 0.89 10.93 -16.88
N GLN A 37 1.60 11.97 -17.27
CA GLN A 37 1.11 12.90 -18.29
C GLN A 37 0.98 12.18 -19.63
N GLY A 38 -0.21 12.26 -20.25
CA GLY A 38 -0.48 11.64 -21.55
C GLY A 38 -0.88 10.16 -21.49
N GLU A 39 -0.95 9.56 -20.29
CA GLU A 39 -1.34 8.16 -20.11
C GLU A 39 -2.64 8.06 -19.29
N GLU A 40 -3.77 7.84 -19.97
CA GLU A 40 -5.05 7.64 -19.30
C GLU A 40 -5.05 6.36 -18.47
N GLY A 41 -5.74 6.37 -17.34
CA GLY A 41 -5.80 5.21 -16.43
C GLY A 41 -4.51 4.92 -15.66
N SER A 42 -3.43 5.66 -15.91
CA SER A 42 -2.19 5.51 -15.13
C SER A 42 -2.39 5.89 -13.66
N SER A 43 -1.50 5.45 -12.78
CA SER A 43 -1.42 6.00 -11.42
C SER A 43 0.01 5.92 -10.91
N VAL A 44 0.37 6.88 -10.08
CA VAL A 44 1.72 7.02 -9.53
C VAL A 44 1.61 7.29 -8.05
N ALA A 45 2.39 6.57 -7.24
CA ALA A 45 2.60 6.85 -5.83
C ALA A 45 4.10 6.92 -5.55
N MET A 46 4.58 8.08 -5.11
CA MET A 46 5.99 8.40 -4.93
C MET A 46 6.25 8.96 -3.54
N ASP A 47 7.39 8.59 -2.98
CA ASP A 47 8.01 9.14 -1.78
C ASP A 47 9.38 9.70 -2.19
N ILE A 48 9.66 10.93 -1.81
CA ILE A 48 10.94 11.61 -2.05
C ILE A 48 11.63 12.05 -0.75
N CYS A 49 11.20 11.56 0.40
CA CYS A 49 11.73 11.96 1.70
C CYS A 49 13.19 11.53 1.87
N SER A 50 13.57 10.38 1.30
CA SER A 50 14.90 9.79 1.40
C SER A 50 15.30 9.12 0.08
N GLY A 51 15.40 9.94 -0.98
CA GLY A 51 15.56 9.46 -2.36
C GLY A 51 14.23 9.09 -3.02
N LEU A 52 14.23 8.95 -4.34
CA LEU A 52 13.02 8.67 -5.11
C LEU A 52 12.62 7.20 -4.98
N ARG A 53 11.42 6.97 -4.47
CA ARG A 53 10.89 5.64 -4.24
C ARG A 53 9.40 5.59 -4.51
N GLY A 54 8.91 4.56 -5.19
CA GLY A 54 7.50 4.52 -5.52
C GLY A 54 7.09 3.43 -6.48
N VAL A 55 5.82 3.49 -6.86
CA VAL A 55 5.21 2.60 -7.84
C VAL A 55 4.50 3.43 -8.92
N LEU A 56 4.59 2.93 -10.14
CA LEU A 56 3.89 3.48 -11.30
C LEU A 56 3.08 2.37 -11.93
N HIS A 57 1.78 2.57 -12.06
CA HIS A 57 0.90 1.72 -12.86
C HIS A 57 0.61 2.42 -14.17
N LEU A 58 0.99 1.80 -15.28
CA LEU A 58 0.62 2.19 -16.64
C LEU A 58 -0.46 1.23 -17.16
N SER A 59 -0.95 1.46 -18.38
CA SER A 59 -1.98 0.60 -18.99
C SER A 59 -1.57 -0.86 -19.09
N ASP A 60 -0.32 -1.13 -19.45
CA ASP A 60 0.17 -2.48 -19.78
C ASP A 60 1.12 -3.11 -18.74
N ASP A 61 1.62 -2.31 -17.79
CA ASP A 61 2.64 -2.73 -16.86
C ASP A 61 2.67 -1.91 -15.58
N SER A 62 3.32 -2.44 -14.56
CA SER A 62 3.57 -1.73 -13.31
C SER A 62 5.05 -1.78 -12.96
N PHE A 63 5.59 -0.64 -12.54
CA PHE A 63 7.00 -0.46 -12.26
C PHE A 63 7.20 -0.04 -10.81
N GLY A 64 8.28 -0.55 -10.20
CA GLY A 64 8.84 -0.05 -8.96
C GLY A 64 10.05 0.82 -9.25
N ILE A 65 10.23 1.86 -8.46
CA ILE A 65 11.46 2.66 -8.40
C ILE A 65 11.94 2.73 -6.96
N GLU A 66 13.24 2.55 -6.74
CA GLU A 66 13.86 2.80 -5.44
C GLU A 66 15.34 3.15 -5.56
N PRO A 67 15.94 3.78 -4.54
CA PRO A 67 17.38 4.06 -4.52
C PRO A 67 18.22 2.79 -4.64
N LEU A 68 19.32 2.85 -5.40
CA LEU A 68 20.27 1.78 -5.54
C LEU A 68 21.21 1.79 -4.32
N ASP A 69 21.07 0.79 -3.46
CA ASP A 69 21.80 0.68 -2.19
C ASP A 69 21.56 1.89 -1.26
N SER A 70 22.64 2.57 -0.84
CA SER A 70 22.62 3.78 -0.01
C SER A 70 22.83 5.06 -0.83
N ASP A 71 22.83 4.95 -2.16
CA ASP A 71 23.00 6.07 -3.06
C ASP A 71 21.64 6.66 -3.43
N LEU A 72 21.36 7.89 -2.95
CA LEU A 72 20.07 8.54 -3.14
C LEU A 72 19.88 9.11 -4.56
N GLU A 73 20.95 9.22 -5.35
CA GLU A 73 20.95 9.80 -6.70
C GLU A 73 20.83 8.76 -7.80
N ARG A 74 21.22 7.50 -7.53
CA ARG A 74 21.03 6.38 -8.45
C ARG A 74 19.80 5.58 -8.07
N HIS A 75 18.94 5.29 -9.04
CA HIS A 75 17.70 4.54 -8.81
C HIS A 75 17.66 3.28 -9.67
N LEU A 76 17.14 2.21 -9.07
CA LEU A 76 16.75 1.00 -9.79
C LEU A 76 15.29 1.14 -10.21
N VAL A 77 15.00 0.92 -11.50
CA VAL A 77 13.64 0.82 -12.03
C VAL A 77 13.43 -0.61 -12.53
N TYR A 78 12.36 -1.24 -12.07
CA TYR A 78 12.06 -2.63 -12.40
C TYR A 78 10.57 -2.85 -12.60
N ARG A 79 10.22 -3.87 -13.38
CA ARG A 79 8.83 -4.30 -13.53
C ARG A 79 8.42 -5.10 -12.30
N LEU A 80 7.28 -4.75 -11.71
CA LEU A 80 6.77 -5.45 -10.53
C LEU A 80 6.50 -6.94 -10.81
N ARG A 81 6.11 -7.29 -12.04
CA ARG A 81 5.92 -8.70 -12.48
C ARG A 81 7.19 -9.54 -12.47
N ASP A 82 8.36 -8.91 -12.60
CA ASP A 82 9.65 -9.61 -12.66
C ASP A 82 10.24 -9.82 -11.25
N VAL A 83 9.64 -9.20 -10.23
CA VAL A 83 10.02 -9.39 -8.83
C VAL A 83 9.59 -10.78 -8.37
N LYS A 84 10.52 -11.73 -8.44
CA LYS A 84 10.32 -13.08 -7.90
C LYS A 84 10.37 -13.04 -6.38
N SER A 85 9.23 -12.77 -5.73
CA SER A 85 9.11 -13.12 -4.31
C SER A 85 9.27 -14.64 -4.22
N GLN A 86 10.23 -15.15 -3.44
CA GLN A 86 10.10 -16.53 -2.99
C GLN A 86 8.74 -16.60 -2.29
N PRO A 87 7.80 -17.45 -2.75
CA PRO A 87 6.60 -17.69 -1.97
C PRO A 87 7.12 -18.33 -0.68
N ARG A 88 7.23 -17.54 0.39
CA ARG A 88 7.30 -18.10 1.73
C ARG A 88 5.95 -18.77 1.88
N GLY A 89 5.91 -20.09 1.63
CA GLY A 89 4.72 -20.88 1.74
C GLY A 89 4.06 -20.55 3.08
N CYS A 90 2.88 -19.95 3.04
CA CYS A 90 2.04 -19.90 4.22
C CYS A 90 1.82 -21.36 4.61
N GLY A 91 2.01 -21.70 5.89
CA GLY A 91 1.90 -23.07 6.42
C GLY A 91 0.50 -23.70 6.30
N THR A 92 -0.38 -23.13 5.50
CA THR A 92 -1.59 -23.77 5.00
C THR A 92 -1.20 -24.72 3.86
N PRO A 93 -1.39 -26.04 4.00
CA PRO A 93 -1.24 -26.93 2.86
C PRO A 93 -2.22 -26.46 1.78
N HIS A 94 -1.67 -25.99 0.66
CA HIS A 94 -2.45 -25.94 -0.56
C HIS A 94 -2.71 -27.39 -0.94
N ASP A 95 -3.92 -27.88 -0.68
CA ASP A 95 -4.39 -29.12 -1.28
C ASP A 95 -4.36 -28.93 -2.80
N THR A 96 -3.25 -29.34 -3.43
CA THR A 96 -3.23 -29.68 -4.85
C THR A 96 -3.97 -31.01 -5.01
N GLY A 97 -5.27 -30.95 -4.73
CA GLY A 97 -6.22 -32.02 -4.97
C GLY A 97 -6.47 -32.10 -6.46
N ALA A 98 -5.97 -33.20 -7.03
CA ALA A 98 -6.19 -33.73 -8.36
C ALA A 98 -7.50 -33.29 -9.04
N ALA A 99 -7.42 -33.12 -10.36
CA ALA A 99 -8.53 -33.06 -11.29
C ALA A 99 -9.67 -34.01 -10.89
N ALA A 100 -10.69 -33.47 -10.25
CA ALA A 100 -11.96 -34.14 -10.02
C ALA A 100 -12.92 -33.66 -11.11
N GLU A 101 -12.96 -34.39 -12.22
CA GLU A 101 -14.15 -34.42 -13.05
C GLU A 101 -15.36 -34.83 -12.20
N ARG A 102 -16.53 -34.28 -12.60
CA ARG A 102 -17.92 -34.61 -12.18
C ARG A 102 -18.39 -33.80 -10.97
N ARG A 103 -19.47 -33.00 -11.04
CA ARG A 103 -20.75 -33.21 -11.74
C ARG A 103 -21.41 -31.88 -12.09
N ARG A 104 -21.91 -31.77 -13.33
CA ARG A 104 -22.98 -30.83 -13.69
C ARG A 104 -24.29 -31.32 -13.08
N SER A 105 -25.05 -30.43 -12.42
CA SER A 105 -26.53 -30.31 -12.42
C SER A 105 -27.03 -29.45 -11.25
N PRO A 106 -28.20 -28.78 -11.33
CA PRO A 106 -28.97 -28.36 -12.49
C PRO A 106 -29.06 -26.82 -12.59
N THR A 107 -29.54 -26.36 -13.73
CA THR A 107 -29.87 -24.99 -14.09
C THR A 107 -30.70 -24.30 -13.00
N VAL A 108 -30.07 -23.39 -12.24
CA VAL A 108 -30.82 -22.39 -11.47
C VAL A 108 -31.26 -21.34 -12.49
N SER A 109 -32.56 -21.29 -12.68
CA SER A 109 -33.30 -20.28 -13.45
C SER A 109 -32.63 -18.91 -13.41
N THR A 110 -32.46 -18.34 -14.60
CA THR A 110 -32.09 -16.95 -14.86
C THR A 110 -33.14 -15.99 -14.25
N GLY A 111 -33.17 -15.89 -12.93
CA GLY A 111 -33.69 -14.71 -12.24
C GLY A 111 -32.62 -13.65 -12.36
N GLY A 112 -32.90 -12.60 -13.12
CA GLY A 112 -31.93 -11.59 -13.53
C GLY A 112 -30.95 -11.26 -12.42
N TYR A 113 -29.70 -11.69 -12.58
CA TYR A 113 -28.59 -11.06 -11.91
C TYR A 113 -28.63 -9.61 -12.40
N MET A 114 -29.34 -8.77 -11.65
CA MET A 114 -29.06 -7.35 -11.65
C MET A 114 -27.56 -7.31 -11.40
N LYS A 115 -26.78 -7.05 -12.47
CA LYS A 115 -25.44 -6.53 -12.33
C LYS A 115 -25.65 -5.36 -11.38
N ARG A 116 -25.35 -5.54 -10.09
CA ARG A 116 -25.32 -4.42 -9.17
C ARG A 116 -24.42 -3.45 -9.90
N ALA A 117 -24.99 -2.33 -10.33
CA ALA A 117 -24.22 -1.29 -10.96
C ALA A 117 -23.03 -1.11 -10.03
N ILE A 118 -21.83 -1.44 -10.51
CA ILE A 118 -20.60 -1.14 -9.78
C ILE A 118 -20.71 0.36 -9.61
N LEU A 119 -21.10 0.77 -8.40
CA LEU A 119 -21.47 2.15 -8.13
C LEU A 119 -20.29 2.98 -8.63
N HIS A 120 -20.56 3.91 -9.53
CA HIS A 120 -19.61 4.95 -9.94
C HIS A 120 -19.17 5.86 -8.76
N GLN A 121 -19.45 5.44 -7.53
CA GLN A 121 -19.21 6.15 -6.30
C GLN A 121 -17.85 5.72 -5.74
N ALA A 122 -16.98 6.70 -5.54
CA ALA A 122 -15.72 6.49 -4.87
C ALA A 122 -15.98 6.06 -3.41
N HIS A 123 -15.36 4.98 -2.99
CA HIS A 123 -15.39 4.54 -1.59
C HIS A 123 -14.11 4.98 -0.88
N TYR A 124 -14.21 5.27 0.40
CA TYR A 124 -13.09 5.69 1.23
C TYR A 124 -12.88 4.70 2.37
N VAL A 125 -11.62 4.37 2.63
CA VAL A 125 -11.18 3.53 3.73
C VAL A 125 -10.18 4.32 4.56
N GLU A 126 -10.52 4.58 5.82
CA GLU A 126 -9.59 5.14 6.79
C GLU A 126 -8.71 4.01 7.32
N LEU A 127 -7.39 4.20 7.19
CA LEU A 127 -6.38 3.24 7.61
C LEU A 127 -5.68 3.76 8.87
N LEU A 128 -5.68 2.95 9.91
CA LEU A 128 -4.84 3.09 11.10
C LEU A 128 -3.85 1.93 11.11
N LEU A 129 -2.55 2.23 11.14
CA LEU A 129 -1.51 1.21 11.26
C LEU A 129 -1.00 1.13 12.68
N VAL A 130 -0.78 -0.08 13.19
CA VAL A 130 -0.17 -0.33 14.50
C VAL A 130 1.11 -1.13 14.30
N VAL A 131 2.20 -0.63 14.87
CA VAL A 131 3.52 -1.24 14.84
C VAL A 131 3.84 -1.77 16.23
N ASP A 132 3.90 -3.09 16.35
CA ASP A 132 4.20 -3.74 17.61
C ASP A 132 5.64 -3.47 18.07
N ASN A 133 5.90 -3.73 19.35
CA ASN A 133 7.20 -3.45 19.96
C ASN A 133 8.32 -4.29 19.34
N ASN A 134 8.03 -5.54 18.97
CA ASN A 134 9.01 -6.41 18.31
C ASN A 134 9.45 -5.82 16.97
N LYS A 135 8.52 -5.34 16.14
CA LYS A 135 8.83 -4.70 14.87
C LYS A 135 9.54 -3.37 15.06
N PHE A 136 9.16 -2.58 16.06
CA PHE A 136 9.86 -1.34 16.41
C PHE A 136 11.33 -1.60 16.80
N ASN A 137 11.57 -2.60 17.65
CA ASN A 137 12.92 -3.05 18.03
C ASN A 137 13.72 -3.54 16.81
N ALA A 138 13.10 -4.33 15.92
CA ALA A 138 13.74 -4.79 14.68
C ALA A 138 14.11 -3.63 13.74
N MET A 139 13.39 -2.50 13.81
CA MET A 139 13.71 -1.26 13.10
C MET A 139 14.63 -0.33 13.91
N LYS A 140 15.47 -0.90 14.77
CA LYS A 140 16.49 -0.19 15.57
C LYS A 140 15.92 0.94 16.43
N ARG A 141 14.64 0.83 16.85
CA ARG A 141 13.95 1.82 17.68
C ARG A 141 13.95 3.23 17.09
N ASN A 142 13.90 3.32 15.76
CA ASN A 142 13.87 4.60 15.05
C ASN A 142 12.45 4.92 14.60
N GLU A 143 11.75 5.78 15.34
CA GLU A 143 10.38 6.21 15.05
C GLU A 143 10.23 6.83 13.66
N THR A 144 11.21 7.62 13.22
CA THR A 144 11.21 8.25 11.89
C THR A 144 11.25 7.19 10.79
N ALA A 145 12.14 6.21 10.91
CA ALA A 145 12.25 5.13 9.93
C ALA A 145 11.00 4.24 9.92
N VAL A 146 10.39 3.98 11.09
CA VAL A 146 9.11 3.28 11.20
C VAL A 146 8.01 4.04 10.46
N ARG A 147 7.88 5.34 10.76
CA ARG A 147 6.89 6.21 10.15
C ARG A 147 7.02 6.24 8.63
N GLU A 148 8.21 6.52 8.11
CA GLU A 148 8.48 6.54 6.66
C GLU A 148 8.12 5.20 6.01
N LYS A 149 8.49 4.08 6.65
CA LYS A 149 8.16 2.76 6.11
C LYS A 149 6.65 2.48 6.08
N MET A 150 5.91 2.89 7.11
CA MET A 150 4.47 2.68 7.20
C MET A 150 3.69 3.59 6.26
N VAL A 151 4.14 4.83 6.07
CA VAL A 151 3.59 5.73 5.05
C VAL A 151 3.82 5.13 3.66
N GLN A 152 5.03 4.65 3.36
CA GLN A 152 5.32 3.98 2.08
C GLN A 152 4.41 2.77 1.85
N LEU A 153 4.13 1.99 2.89
CA LEU A 153 3.21 0.86 2.81
C LEU A 153 1.78 1.32 2.51
N ALA A 154 1.29 2.36 3.20
CA ALA A 154 -0.02 2.93 2.93
C ALA A 154 -0.12 3.48 1.49
N ASN A 155 0.94 4.10 0.97
CA ASN A 155 1.02 4.54 -0.43
C ASN A 155 0.80 3.38 -1.40
N LEU A 156 1.50 2.27 -1.15
CA LEU A 156 1.37 1.07 -1.97
C LEU A 156 -0.04 0.49 -1.92
N VAL A 157 -0.65 0.44 -0.73
CA VAL A 157 -2.02 -0.04 -0.55
C VAL A 157 -3.01 0.84 -1.32
N ASP A 158 -2.96 2.16 -1.15
CA ASP A 158 -3.84 3.10 -1.88
C ASP A 158 -3.65 2.97 -3.41
N SER A 159 -2.42 2.72 -3.86
CA SER A 159 -2.10 2.48 -5.28
C SER A 159 -2.75 1.20 -5.85
N ILE A 160 -2.91 0.15 -5.05
CA ILE A 160 -3.57 -1.09 -5.47
C ILE A 160 -5.09 -0.88 -5.57
N TYR A 161 -5.67 -0.19 -4.61
CA TYR A 161 -7.13 -0.02 -4.48
C TYR A 161 -7.73 1.02 -5.44
N VAL A 162 -6.91 1.88 -6.07
CA VAL A 162 -7.38 2.88 -7.05
C VAL A 162 -8.16 2.26 -8.21
N GLN A 163 -7.75 1.08 -8.69
CA GLN A 163 -8.38 0.41 -9.84
C GLN A 163 -9.82 -0.03 -9.52
N LEU A 164 -10.16 -0.16 -8.24
CA LEU A 164 -11.50 -0.49 -7.75
C LEU A 164 -12.32 0.75 -7.39
N ASN A 165 -11.85 1.95 -7.73
CA ASN A 165 -12.45 3.23 -7.31
C ASN A 165 -12.55 3.36 -5.77
N ILE A 166 -11.56 2.81 -5.06
CA ILE A 166 -11.44 2.89 -3.60
C ILE A 166 -10.23 3.77 -3.26
N ARG A 167 -10.39 4.64 -2.27
CA ARG A 167 -9.35 5.52 -1.72
C ARG A 167 -8.98 5.05 -0.31
N VAL A 168 -7.73 4.68 -0.11
CA VAL A 168 -7.22 4.34 1.22
C VAL A 168 -6.46 5.54 1.75
N VAL A 169 -6.87 6.03 2.93
CA VAL A 169 -6.30 7.23 3.55
C VAL A 169 -5.69 6.83 4.89
N LEU A 170 -4.38 7.00 5.04
CA LEU A 170 -3.70 6.75 6.32
C LEU A 170 -4.00 7.91 7.29
N VAL A 171 -4.89 7.67 8.25
CA VAL A 171 -5.32 8.69 9.23
C VAL A 171 -4.45 8.67 10.49
N GLY A 172 -3.82 7.54 10.80
CA GLY A 172 -2.92 7.47 11.94
C GLY A 172 -1.94 6.31 11.93
N LEU A 173 -0.94 6.43 12.79
CA LEU A 173 0.08 5.41 13.03
C LEU A 173 0.34 5.30 14.53
N GLU A 174 0.16 4.12 15.11
CA GLU A 174 0.55 3.83 16.49
C GLU A 174 1.82 2.97 16.53
N ILE A 175 2.77 3.36 17.36
CA ILE A 175 4.05 2.68 17.55
C ILE A 175 4.16 2.30 19.02
N TRP A 176 4.20 1.00 19.30
CA TRP A 176 4.43 0.50 20.67
C TRP A 176 5.93 0.56 21.00
N SER A 177 6.43 1.77 21.27
CA SER A 177 7.85 2.07 21.48
C SER A 177 8.40 1.68 22.85
#